data_AF-A0A948PX62-F1
#
_entry.id   AF-A0A948PX62-F1
#
_cell.length_a   1.000
_cell.length_b   1.000
_cell.length_c   1.000
_cell.angle_alpha   90.00
_cell.angle_beta   90.00
_cell.angle_gamma   90.00
#
_symmetry.space_group_name_H-M   'P 1'
#
loop_
_entity.id
_entity.type
_entity.pdbx_description
1 polymer ?
#
loop_
_entity_poly.entity_id
_entity_poly.type
_entity_poly.pdbx_seq_one_letter_code
_entity_poly.pdbx_strand_id
1 'polypeptide(L)'
;SKVKLIEYNAEYTEFYNGDADVIYVYITGGLIKMQQKGYKVNIIWPGDYGVKFYADLLVTTENMISQNPDLVTRFLKASLKGWEDAIGDSESAVEIILKYAKIKDKDLQLEMMDAQVPLIHTGEDYIGWMKGEEWQAMYEMLLDQKLINAPMDYNKLYTMEFLNKIYEGKAK
;
A
#
# COMPACT_ATOMS: atom_id res chain seq x y z
N SER A 1 -25.33 9.87 15.82
CA SER A 1 -25.30 9.61 14.36
C SER A 1 -25.28 8.10 14.16
N LYS A 2 -26.13 7.53 13.29
CA LYS A 2 -26.16 6.08 13.02
C LYS A 2 -25.65 5.84 11.62
N VAL A 3 -24.35 5.55 11.48
CA VAL A 3 -23.80 5.03 10.23
C VAL A 3 -24.39 3.63 10.02
N LYS A 4 -24.99 3.38 8.86
CA LYS A 4 -25.44 2.03 8.47
C LYS A 4 -24.36 1.42 7.58
N LEU A 5 -23.71 0.39 8.09
CA LEU A 5 -22.74 -0.37 7.29
C LEU A 5 -23.50 -1.26 6.31
N ILE A 6 -23.01 -1.29 5.08
CA ILE A 6 -23.40 -2.24 4.04
C ILE A 6 -22.19 -3.11 3.70
N GLU A 7 -22.42 -4.27 3.12
CA GLU A 7 -21.35 -5.15 2.67
C GLU A 7 -20.54 -4.47 1.55
N TYR A 8 -19.22 -4.63 1.60
CA TYR A 8 -18.33 -4.08 0.58
C TYR A 8 -18.46 -4.88 -0.72
N ASN A 9 -18.59 -4.16 -1.84
CA ASN A 9 -18.64 -4.72 -3.17
C ASN A 9 -17.58 -4.06 -4.06
N ALA A 10 -16.68 -4.87 -4.63
CA ALA A 10 -15.56 -4.39 -5.45
C ALA A 10 -15.99 -3.81 -6.82
N GLU A 11 -17.24 -4.02 -7.23
CA GLU A 11 -17.83 -3.40 -8.41
C GLU A 11 -18.52 -2.06 -8.10
N TYR A 12 -18.61 -1.69 -6.81
CA TYR A 12 -19.16 -0.42 -6.32
C TYR A 12 -20.61 -0.15 -6.75
N THR A 13 -21.39 -1.20 -7.04
CA THR A 13 -22.75 -1.08 -7.58
C THR A 13 -23.70 -0.33 -6.68
N GLU A 14 -23.58 -0.50 -5.37
CA GLU A 14 -24.39 0.12 -4.34
C GLU A 14 -24.16 1.63 -4.32
N PHE A 15 -22.92 2.08 -4.56
CA PHE A 15 -22.63 3.50 -4.73
C PHE A 15 -23.22 4.06 -6.03
N TYR A 16 -23.07 3.32 -7.14
CA TYR A 16 -23.61 3.75 -8.44
C TYR A 16 -25.14 3.82 -8.46
N ASN A 17 -25.81 2.91 -7.75
CA ASN A 17 -27.27 2.86 -7.66
C ASN A 17 -27.85 3.87 -6.64
N GLY A 18 -27.00 4.50 -5.81
CA GLY A 18 -27.43 5.38 -4.72
C GLY A 18 -27.88 4.67 -3.45
N ASP A 19 -27.58 3.37 -3.31
CA ASP A 19 -27.81 2.58 -2.09
C ASP A 19 -26.76 2.87 -1.01
N ALA A 20 -25.60 3.42 -1.40
CA ALA A 20 -24.50 3.80 -0.51
C ALA A 20 -24.11 5.27 -0.73
N ASP A 21 -24.11 6.07 0.35
CA ASP A 21 -23.69 7.47 0.30
C ASP A 21 -22.15 7.62 0.29
N VAL A 22 -21.43 6.68 0.91
CA VAL A 22 -19.97 6.69 1.08
C VAL A 22 -19.45 5.26 0.97
N ILE A 23 -18.32 5.09 0.28
CA ILE A 23 -17.64 3.81 0.09
C ILE A 23 -16.13 3.96 0.29
N TYR A 24 -15.46 2.88 0.68
CA TYR A 24 -14.00 2.81 0.71
C TYR A 24 -13.48 2.43 -0.67
N VAL A 25 -12.44 3.13 -1.13
CA VAL A 25 -11.78 2.85 -2.41
C VAL A 25 -10.27 3.04 -2.26
N TYR A 26 -9.50 2.28 -3.03
CA TYR A 26 -8.12 2.66 -3.31
C TYR A 26 -8.13 3.74 -4.39
N ILE A 27 -7.46 4.86 -4.14
CA ILE A 27 -7.32 5.93 -5.15
C ILE A 27 -6.57 5.45 -6.39
N THR A 28 -5.71 4.43 -6.22
CA THR A 28 -4.89 3.81 -7.25
C THR A 28 -5.65 2.87 -8.19
N GLY A 29 -6.97 2.76 -8.05
CA GLY A 29 -7.78 1.98 -8.99
C GLY A 29 -9.27 2.22 -8.89
N GLY A 30 -9.85 2.22 -7.69
CA GLY A 30 -11.28 2.45 -7.50
C GLY A 30 -11.72 3.83 -7.99
N LEU A 31 -10.99 4.88 -7.58
CA LEU A 31 -11.24 6.26 -8.00
C LEU A 31 -11.08 6.43 -9.52
N ILE A 32 -10.01 5.88 -10.09
CA ILE A 32 -9.74 5.96 -11.54
C ILE A 32 -10.89 5.37 -12.34
N LYS A 33 -11.34 4.15 -11.98
CA LYS A 33 -12.49 3.50 -12.64
C LYS A 33 -13.78 4.34 -12.54
N MET A 34 -14.01 5.00 -11.41
CA MET A 34 -15.17 5.87 -11.23
C MET A 34 -15.11 7.10 -12.13
N GLN A 35 -13.94 7.74 -12.20
CA GLN A 35 -13.71 8.91 -13.04
C GLN A 35 -13.85 8.56 -14.53
N GLN A 36 -13.34 7.40 -14.97
CA GLN A 36 -13.53 6.91 -16.34
C GLN A 36 -15.00 6.66 -16.69
N LYS A 37 -15.83 6.27 -15.71
CA LYS A 37 -17.29 6.16 -15.86
C LYS A 37 -18.01 7.52 -15.80
N GLY A 38 -17.29 8.63 -15.67
CA GLY A 38 -17.82 9.99 -15.64
C GLY A 38 -18.30 10.46 -14.26
N TYR A 39 -18.04 9.71 -13.19
CA TYR A 39 -18.43 10.13 -11.84
C TYR A 39 -17.49 11.21 -11.32
N LYS A 40 -18.09 12.27 -10.76
CA LYS A 40 -17.38 13.27 -9.95
C LYS A 40 -17.63 12.96 -8.49
N VAL A 41 -16.58 12.62 -7.76
CA VAL A 41 -16.67 12.21 -6.36
C VAL A 41 -15.88 13.18 -5.47
N ASN A 42 -16.33 13.31 -4.23
CA ASN A 42 -15.55 13.96 -3.18
C ASN A 42 -14.69 12.89 -2.49
N ILE A 43 -13.45 13.24 -2.17
CA ILE A 43 -12.51 12.34 -1.50
C ILE A 43 -12.47 12.71 -0.01
N ILE A 44 -12.73 11.72 0.84
CA ILE A 44 -12.47 11.82 2.28
C ILE A 44 -11.20 11.02 2.53
N TRP A 45 -10.09 11.72 2.73
CA TRP A 45 -8.81 11.06 2.99
C TRP A 45 -8.71 10.69 4.48
N PRO A 46 -8.58 9.40 4.85
CA PRO A 46 -8.53 9.01 6.26
C PRO A 46 -7.40 9.68 7.04
N GLY A 47 -6.27 9.96 6.39
CA GLY A 47 -5.13 10.66 6.99
C GLY A 47 -5.46 12.06 7.52
N ASP A 48 -6.42 12.76 6.90
CA ASP A 48 -6.87 14.09 7.34
C ASP A 48 -7.63 14.02 8.68
N TYR A 49 -8.07 12.84 9.07
CA TYR A 49 -8.83 12.56 10.30
C TYR A 49 -8.03 11.72 11.30
N GLY A 50 -6.70 11.71 11.18
CA GLY A 50 -5.79 11.07 12.13
C GLY A 50 -5.60 9.57 11.94
N VAL A 51 -6.11 8.98 10.86
CA VAL A 51 -5.84 7.57 10.52
C VAL A 51 -4.42 7.46 9.94
N LYS A 52 -3.50 6.91 10.72
CA LYS A 52 -2.10 6.66 10.33
C LYS A 52 -1.84 5.16 10.28
N PHE A 53 -1.52 4.66 9.10
CA PHE A 53 -1.46 3.21 8.87
C PHE A 53 -0.54 2.86 7.69
N TYR A 54 0.30 1.84 7.86
CA TYR A 54 0.98 1.20 6.73
C TYR A 54 0.02 0.23 6.04
N ALA A 55 -0.48 0.60 4.85
CA ALA A 55 -1.50 -0.17 4.15
C ALA A 55 -0.99 -1.51 3.61
N ASP A 56 0.14 -1.50 2.90
CA ASP A 56 0.73 -2.67 2.27
C ASP A 56 2.18 -2.87 2.74
N LEU A 57 2.51 -4.12 3.11
CA LEU A 57 3.80 -4.48 3.68
C LEU A 57 4.27 -5.83 3.13
N LEU A 58 5.59 -5.98 2.97
CA LEU A 58 6.20 -7.31 2.86
C LEU A 58 6.41 -7.86 4.26
N VAL A 59 5.79 -9.01 4.56
CA VAL A 59 5.84 -9.64 5.87
C VAL A 59 6.41 -11.06 5.78
N THR A 60 7.12 -11.46 6.83
CA THR A 60 7.60 -12.83 7.00
C THR A 60 7.64 -13.18 8.48
N THR A 61 8.00 -14.42 8.80
CA THR A 61 8.07 -14.90 10.20
C THR A 61 9.46 -14.64 10.80
N GLU A 62 9.52 -14.48 12.12
CA GLU A 62 10.79 -14.44 12.87
C GLU A 62 11.65 -15.70 12.62
N ASN A 63 11.00 -16.86 12.45
CA ASN A 63 11.70 -18.09 12.10
C ASN A 63 12.38 -17.98 10.72
N MET A 64 11.71 -17.40 9.71
CA MET A 64 12.32 -17.20 8.40
C MET A 64 13.53 -16.24 8.47
N ILE A 65 13.39 -15.16 9.25
CA ILE A 65 14.47 -14.18 9.49
C ILE A 65 15.67 -14.84 10.17
N SER A 66 15.45 -15.61 11.24
CA SER A 66 16.54 -16.23 12.01
C SER A 66 17.21 -17.39 11.28
N GLN A 67 16.45 -18.23 10.59
CA GLN A 67 16.98 -19.42 9.93
C GLN A 67 17.55 -19.13 8.54
N ASN A 68 16.97 -18.18 7.80
CA ASN A 68 17.35 -17.89 6.42
C ASN A 68 17.50 -16.39 6.13
N PRO A 69 18.31 -15.63 6.91
CA PRO A 69 18.43 -14.17 6.74
C PRO A 69 18.95 -13.76 5.36
N ASP A 70 19.81 -14.58 4.76
CA ASP A 70 20.32 -14.37 3.41
C ASP A 70 19.23 -14.54 2.33
N LEU A 71 18.32 -15.51 2.50
CA LEU A 71 17.16 -15.65 1.62
C LEU A 71 16.24 -14.43 1.73
N VAL A 72 15.96 -13.96 2.95
CA VAL A 72 15.16 -12.75 3.19
C VAL A 72 15.81 -11.54 2.51
N THR A 73 17.13 -11.36 2.67
CA THR A 73 17.87 -10.26 2.04
C THR A 73 17.75 -10.31 0.52
N ARG A 74 17.96 -11.48 -0.10
CA ARG A 74 17.86 -11.64 -1.56
C ARG A 74 16.45 -11.40 -2.07
N PHE A 75 15.44 -11.91 -1.37
CA PHE A 75 14.05 -11.70 -1.75
C PHE A 75 13.70 -10.21 -1.72
N LEU A 76 13.98 -9.54 -0.60
CA LEU A 76 13.72 -8.10 -0.47
C LEU A 76 14.45 -7.31 -1.55
N LYS A 77 15.74 -7.58 -1.78
CA LYS A 77 16.52 -6.92 -2.84
C LYS A 77 15.91 -7.10 -4.23
N ALA A 78 15.45 -8.30 -4.56
CA ALA A 78 14.83 -8.58 -5.85
C ALA A 78 13.48 -7.86 -5.99
N SER A 79 12.64 -7.86 -4.95
CA SER A 79 11.36 -7.15 -4.94
C SER A 79 11.54 -5.64 -5.10
N LEU A 80 12.50 -5.05 -4.38
CA LEU A 80 12.79 -3.61 -4.47
C LEU A 80 13.33 -3.23 -5.85
N LYS A 81 14.26 -4.03 -6.40
CA LYS A 81 14.72 -3.83 -7.77
C LYS A 81 13.56 -3.90 -8.79
N GLY A 82 12.60 -4.81 -8.59
CA GLY A 82 11.42 -4.88 -9.44
C GLY A 82 10.59 -3.60 -9.41
N TRP A 83 10.43 -2.98 -8.24
CA TRP A 83 9.76 -1.69 -8.12
C TRP A 83 10.58 -0.54 -8.73
N GLU A 84 11.89 -0.50 -8.50
CA GLU A 84 12.78 0.48 -9.12
C GLU A 84 12.70 0.40 -10.66
N ASP A 85 12.78 -0.81 -11.21
CA ASP A 85 12.68 -1.05 -12.65
C ASP A 85 11.28 -0.67 -13.18
N ALA A 86 10.20 -1.00 -12.45
CA ALA A 86 8.83 -0.67 -12.86
C ALA A 86 8.53 0.83 -12.83
N ILE A 87 9.04 1.54 -11.84
CA ILE A 87 8.91 3.00 -11.76
C ILE A 87 9.76 3.67 -12.85
N GLY A 88 10.95 3.12 -13.14
CA GLY A 88 11.83 3.64 -14.20
C GLY A 88 11.30 3.42 -15.62
N ASP A 89 10.50 2.37 -15.85
CA ASP A 89 9.85 2.06 -17.13
C ASP A 89 8.47 1.43 -16.90
N SER A 90 7.49 2.29 -16.63
CA SER A 90 6.12 1.89 -16.34
C SER A 90 5.41 1.24 -17.54
N GLU A 91 5.77 1.59 -18.77
CA GLU A 91 5.20 0.96 -19.96
C GLU A 91 5.59 -0.51 -20.05
N SER A 92 6.88 -0.82 -19.93
CA SER A 92 7.36 -2.20 -19.95
C SER A 92 6.81 -3.00 -18.76
N ALA A 93 6.70 -2.38 -17.59
CA ALA A 93 6.10 -3.00 -16.41
C ALA A 93 4.62 -3.36 -16.64
N VAL A 94 3.84 -2.45 -17.23
CA VAL A 94 2.44 -2.71 -17.56
C VAL A 94 2.31 -3.80 -18.63
N GLU A 95 3.19 -3.86 -19.61
CA GLU A 95 3.18 -4.97 -20.58
C GLU A 95 3.41 -6.34 -19.95
N ILE A 96 4.25 -6.39 -18.91
CA ILE A 96 4.44 -7.60 -18.12
C ILE A 96 3.17 -7.90 -17.30
N ILE A 97 2.63 -6.92 -16.57
CA ILE A 97 1.47 -7.15 -15.70
C ILE A 97 0.24 -7.55 -16.49
N LEU A 98 0.06 -7.06 -17.72
CA LEU A 98 -1.03 -7.43 -18.62
C LEU A 98 -1.05 -8.93 -18.95
N LYS A 99 0.03 -9.69 -18.74
CA LYS A 99 0.00 -11.16 -18.85
C LYS A 99 -0.75 -11.82 -17.69
N TYR A 100 -0.74 -11.20 -16.51
CA TYR A 100 -1.24 -11.77 -15.25
C TYR A 100 -2.47 -11.06 -14.70
N ALA A 101 -2.67 -9.78 -15.03
CA ALA A 101 -3.75 -8.96 -14.52
C ALA A 101 -5.11 -9.50 -14.95
N LYS A 102 -6.12 -9.39 -14.08
CA LYS A 102 -7.52 -9.67 -14.43
C LYS A 102 -8.08 -8.60 -15.39
N ILE A 103 -7.64 -7.36 -15.22
CA ILE A 103 -8.00 -6.21 -16.05
C ILE A 103 -6.97 -6.10 -17.17
N LYS A 104 -7.38 -6.40 -18.41
CA LYS A 104 -6.54 -6.41 -19.62
C LYS A 104 -6.66 -5.09 -20.41
N ASP A 105 -6.71 -3.98 -19.71
CA ASP A 105 -6.79 -2.64 -20.28
C ASP A 105 -5.45 -1.93 -20.02
N LYS A 106 -4.67 -1.66 -21.08
CA LYS A 106 -3.32 -1.10 -20.94
C LYS A 106 -3.35 0.32 -20.37
N ASP A 107 -4.29 1.14 -20.85
CA ASP A 107 -4.36 2.55 -20.47
C ASP A 107 -4.79 2.67 -19.00
N LEU A 108 -5.78 1.88 -18.57
CA LEU A 108 -6.17 1.81 -17.17
C LEU A 108 -5.02 1.30 -16.27
N GLN A 109 -4.24 0.30 -16.70
CA GLN A 109 -3.09 -0.18 -15.91
C GLN A 109 -1.99 0.89 -15.78
N LEU A 110 -1.76 1.69 -16.84
CA LEU A 110 -0.84 2.82 -16.79
C LEU A 110 -1.33 3.91 -15.82
N GLU A 111 -2.60 4.31 -15.91
CA GLU A 111 -3.18 5.28 -14.96
C GLU A 111 -3.09 4.78 -13.51
N MET A 112 -3.31 3.48 -13.28
CA MET A 112 -3.15 2.86 -11.96
C MET A 112 -1.70 2.89 -11.48
N MET A 113 -0.74 2.60 -12.37
CA MET A 113 0.69 2.67 -12.05
C MET A 113 1.09 4.10 -11.70
N ASP A 114 0.71 5.09 -12.51
CA ASP A 114 1.00 6.51 -12.27
C ASP A 114 0.47 6.99 -10.91
N ALA A 115 -0.73 6.53 -10.53
CA ALA A 115 -1.31 6.82 -9.22
C ALA A 115 -0.59 6.12 -8.06
N GLN A 116 0.09 4.99 -8.31
CA GLN A 116 0.85 4.24 -7.29
C GLN A 116 2.25 4.80 -7.06
N VAL A 117 2.94 5.27 -8.10
CA VAL A 117 4.33 5.77 -8.03
C VAL A 117 4.57 6.70 -6.83
N PRO A 118 3.80 7.78 -6.61
CA PRO A 118 4.07 8.71 -5.51
C PRO A 118 3.79 8.12 -4.12
N LEU A 119 3.05 7.01 -4.03
CA LEU A 119 2.77 6.31 -2.78
C LEU A 119 3.86 5.28 -2.45
N ILE A 120 4.56 4.76 -3.46
CA ILE A 120 5.63 3.75 -3.33
C ILE A 120 6.99 4.42 -3.17
N HIS A 121 7.26 5.45 -3.99
CA HIS A 121 8.48 6.23 -3.93
C HIS A 121 8.12 7.70 -3.67
N THR A 122 8.11 8.06 -2.40
CA THR A 122 7.75 9.41 -1.92
C THR A 122 8.85 10.45 -2.15
N GLY A 123 10.02 10.04 -2.64
CA GLY A 123 11.22 10.89 -2.75
C GLY A 123 11.92 11.18 -1.42
N GLU A 124 11.43 10.63 -0.31
CA GLU A 124 12.03 10.85 1.01
C GLU A 124 13.24 9.94 1.29
N ASP A 125 13.16 8.67 0.86
CA ASP A 125 14.23 7.67 1.02
C ASP A 125 14.03 6.54 -0.02
N TYR A 126 14.86 5.50 0.04
CA TYR A 126 14.77 4.31 -0.82
C TYR A 126 13.44 3.57 -0.69
N ILE A 127 12.92 3.03 -1.80
CA ILE A 127 11.69 2.21 -1.79
C ILE A 127 11.75 1.15 -0.68
N GLY A 128 10.65 1.04 0.08
CA GLY A 128 10.53 0.11 1.20
C GLY A 128 11.03 0.65 2.55
N TRP A 129 11.43 1.92 2.62
CA TRP A 129 11.75 2.57 3.88
C TRP A 129 10.53 2.64 4.82
N MET A 130 10.78 2.56 6.13
CA MET A 130 9.75 2.73 7.17
C MET A 130 10.27 3.61 8.31
N LYS A 131 9.35 4.25 9.05
CA LYS A 131 9.60 5.13 10.20
C LYS A 131 9.01 4.52 11.46
N GLY A 132 9.76 4.59 12.55
CA GLY A 132 9.27 4.11 13.85
C GLY A 132 8.08 4.92 14.36
N GLU A 133 8.04 6.21 14.06
CA GLU A 133 6.97 7.12 14.44
C GLU A 133 5.63 6.73 13.79
N GLU A 134 5.65 6.23 12.56
CA GLU A 134 4.45 5.75 11.87
C GLU A 134 3.95 4.41 12.46
N TRP A 135 4.87 3.52 12.81
CA TRP A 135 4.54 2.27 13.55
C TRP A 135 3.95 2.56 14.93
N GLN A 136 4.53 3.52 15.65
CA GLN A 136 4.01 3.97 16.95
C GLN A 136 2.60 4.55 16.80
N ALA A 137 2.40 5.47 15.85
CA ALA A 137 1.10 6.09 15.65
C ALA A 137 0.02 5.06 15.25
N MET A 138 0.38 4.08 14.41
CA MET A 138 -0.50 2.98 14.04
C MET A 138 -0.87 2.13 15.26
N TYR A 139 0.10 1.76 16.09
CA TYR A 139 -0.14 0.99 17.33
C TYR A 139 -1.06 1.74 18.29
N GLU A 140 -0.80 3.02 18.55
CA GLU A 140 -1.61 3.87 19.43
C GLU A 140 -3.05 4.00 18.93
N MET A 141 -3.23 4.22 17.62
CA MET A 141 -4.54 4.26 16.99
C MET A 141 -5.31 2.94 17.16
N LEU A 142 -4.68 1.81 16.86
CA LEU A 142 -5.33 0.50 16.99
C LEU A 142 -5.70 0.18 18.46
N LEU A 143 -4.87 0.61 19.42
CA LEU A 143 -5.13 0.45 20.84
C LEU A 143 -6.30 1.33 21.31
N ASP A 144 -6.32 2.60 20.93
CA ASP A 144 -7.41 3.54 21.24
C ASP A 144 -8.76 3.04 20.70
N GLN A 145 -8.75 2.50 19.48
CA GLN A 145 -9.92 1.90 18.84
C GLN A 145 -10.27 0.50 19.39
N LYS A 146 -9.50 -0.03 20.34
CA LYS A 146 -9.68 -1.35 20.97
C LYS A 146 -9.66 -2.52 19.97
N LEU A 147 -8.91 -2.36 18.88
CA LEU A 147 -8.73 -3.38 17.84
C LEU A 147 -7.60 -4.36 18.18
N ILE A 148 -6.71 -3.99 19.11
CA ILE A 148 -5.62 -4.83 19.62
C ILE A 148 -5.54 -4.75 21.15
N ASN A 149 -4.87 -5.74 21.76
CA ASN A 149 -4.63 -5.79 23.19
C ASN A 149 -3.23 -5.26 23.55
N ALA A 150 -3.12 -4.57 24.68
CA ALA A 150 -1.85 -4.13 25.25
C ALA A 150 -1.37 -5.08 26.39
N PRO A 151 -0.05 -5.11 26.70
CA PRO A 151 1.03 -4.39 26.03
C PRO A 151 1.71 -5.22 24.92
N MET A 152 2.06 -4.56 23.81
CA MET A 152 2.92 -5.09 22.74
C MET A 152 4.06 -4.10 22.49
N ASP A 153 5.28 -4.61 22.28
CA ASP A 153 6.42 -3.80 21.88
C ASP A 153 6.40 -3.63 20.34
N TYR A 154 5.90 -2.50 19.87
CA TYR A 154 5.75 -2.22 18.45
C TYR A 154 7.10 -2.13 17.71
N ASN A 155 8.21 -1.90 18.40
CA ASN A 155 9.55 -1.89 17.79
C ASN A 155 9.96 -3.27 17.27
N LYS A 156 9.27 -4.33 17.68
CA LYS A 156 9.49 -5.71 17.18
C LYS A 156 8.64 -6.04 15.96
N LEU A 157 7.72 -5.16 15.55
CA LEU A 157 6.81 -5.42 14.43
C LEU A 157 7.45 -5.16 13.06
N TYR A 158 8.61 -4.50 13.02
CA TYR A 158 9.33 -4.20 11.79
C TYR A 158 10.84 -4.23 12.02
N THR A 159 11.60 -4.30 10.94
CA THR A 159 13.06 -4.14 10.97
C THR A 159 13.54 -3.44 9.70
N MET A 160 14.53 -2.55 9.86
CA MET A 160 15.23 -1.89 8.76
C MET A 160 16.57 -2.56 8.42
N GLU A 161 16.96 -3.61 9.15
CA GLU A 161 18.26 -4.27 8.99
C GLU A 161 18.53 -4.71 7.55
N PHE A 162 17.57 -5.41 6.94
CA PHE A 162 17.71 -5.93 5.58
C PHE A 162 17.76 -4.82 4.54
N LEU A 163 16.94 -3.77 4.69
CA LEU A 163 16.94 -2.63 3.79
C LEU A 163 18.29 -1.88 3.87
N ASN A 164 18.74 -1.58 5.08
CA ASN A 164 20.00 -0.88 5.33
C ASN A 164 21.18 -1.65 4.73
N LYS A 165 21.19 -2.98 4.87
CA LYS A 165 22.22 -3.84 4.24
C LYS A 165 22.18 -3.81 2.71
N ILE A 166 21.01 -3.66 2.10
CA ILE A 166 20.86 -3.60 0.64
C ILE A 166 21.37 -2.27 0.06
N TYR A 167 21.18 -1.18 0.80
CA TYR A 167 21.55 0.17 0.39
C TYR A 167 22.81 0.72 1.06
N GLU A 168 23.51 -0.07 1.86
CA GLU A 168 24.78 0.30 2.49
C GLU A 168 25.77 0.86 1.45
N GLY A 169 26.25 2.08 1.67
CA GLY A 169 27.19 2.76 0.76
C GLY A 169 26.58 3.34 -0.51
N LYS A 170 25.26 3.33 -0.69
CA LYS A 170 24.57 4.03 -1.78
C LYS A 170 24.15 5.44 -1.35
N ALA A 171 24.05 6.35 -2.31
CA ALA A 171 23.44 7.67 -2.10
C ALA A 171 21.91 7.51 -2.14
N LYS A 172 21.20 8.28 -1.31
CA LYS A 172 19.74 8.34 -1.31
C LYS A 172 19.23 9.03 -2.56
#